data_AF-A0ABD3UTL1-F1
#
_entry.id   AF-A0ABD3UTL1-F1
#
_cell.length_a   1.000
_cell.length_b   1.000
_cell.length_c   1.000
_cell.angle_alpha   90.00
_cell.angle_beta   90.00
_cell.angle_gamma   90.00
#
_symmetry.space_group_name_H-M   'P 1'
#
loop_
_entity.id
_entity.type
_entity.pdbx_description
1 polymer ?
#
loop_
_entity_poly.entity_id
_entity_poly.type
_entity_poly.pdbx_seq_one_letter_code
_entity_poly.pdbx_strand_id
1 'polypeptide(L)'
;MADIDLINRDPQDLNSHIKVAFEDVLGEPDSVRSSDCVWINSYKCFTLGKDCMYKLLSALCGICIALYWGCEFACVAFCHVWCCTPGTRCCSLNLGIVQKCWGTYLNCFLVPICEACSVCFSKAPFMNK
;
A
#
# COMPACT_ATOMS: atom_id res chain seq x y z
N MET A 1 21.36 14.42 -12.08
CA MET A 1 20.18 14.95 -11.36
C MET A 1 19.00 14.34 -12.07
N ALA A 2 18.16 13.54 -11.40
CA ALA A 2 16.97 12.99 -12.05
C ALA A 2 16.13 14.15 -12.58
N ASP A 3 15.67 14.06 -13.83
CA ASP A 3 14.83 15.10 -14.42
C ASP A 3 13.47 15.09 -13.72
N ILE A 4 13.03 16.26 -13.24
CA ILE A 4 11.77 16.40 -12.53
C ILE A 4 10.66 16.67 -13.53
N ASP A 5 9.63 15.82 -13.55
CA ASP A 5 8.48 16.03 -14.44
C ASP A 5 7.61 17.18 -13.91
N LEU A 6 7.59 18.29 -14.65
CA LEU A 6 6.82 19.48 -14.31
C LEU A 6 5.38 19.44 -14.84
N ILE A 7 5.09 18.56 -15.80
CA ILE A 7 3.79 18.44 -16.47
C ILE A 7 2.95 17.40 -15.73
N ASN A 8 3.49 16.21 -15.51
CA ASN A 8 2.81 15.15 -14.80
C ASN A 8 3.42 14.94 -13.39
N ARG A 9 2.87 15.66 -12.41
CA ARG A 9 3.32 15.58 -11.00
C ARG A 9 2.76 14.40 -10.22
N ASP A 10 1.84 13.62 -10.80
CA ASP A 10 1.27 12.40 -10.19
C ASP A 10 1.28 11.23 -11.20
N PRO A 11 2.48 10.75 -11.62
CA PRO A 11 2.59 9.70 -12.64
C PRO A 11 2.07 8.34 -12.19
N GLN A 12 1.90 8.12 -10.89
CA GLN A 12 1.40 6.87 -10.31
C GLN A 12 -0.11 6.96 -9.96
N ASP A 13 -0.75 8.10 -10.26
CA ASP A 13 -2.17 8.36 -9.99
C ASP A 13 -2.56 8.11 -8.51
N LEU A 14 -1.66 8.48 -7.58
CA LEU A 14 -1.83 8.28 -6.15
C LEU A 14 -3.06 9.02 -5.63
N ASN A 15 -3.38 10.15 -6.25
CA ASN A 15 -4.42 11.07 -5.81
C ASN A 15 -5.60 11.11 -6.80
N SER A 16 -5.92 9.99 -7.44
CA SER A 16 -7.08 9.86 -8.34
C SER A 16 -8.41 10.26 -7.68
N HIS A 17 -8.57 9.91 -6.40
CA HIS A 17 -9.78 10.13 -5.62
C HIS A 17 -10.09 11.61 -5.29
N ILE A 18 -9.12 12.53 -5.40
CA ILE A 18 -9.34 13.98 -5.16
C ILE A 18 -9.61 14.76 -6.45
N LYS A 19 -9.67 14.09 -7.61
CA LYS A 19 -10.05 14.70 -8.89
C LYS A 19 -11.55 14.96 -8.86
N VAL A 20 -11.93 16.17 -8.44
CA VAL A 20 -13.31 16.61 -8.33
C VAL A 20 -13.61 17.63 -9.43
N ALA A 21 -14.59 17.34 -10.29
CA ALA A 21 -15.12 18.28 -11.27
C ALA A 21 -16.20 19.19 -10.65
N PHE A 22 -16.50 20.32 -11.32
CA PHE A 22 -17.54 21.23 -10.84
C PHE A 22 -18.92 20.55 -10.81
N GLU A 23 -19.20 19.77 -11.85
CA GLU A 23 -20.44 19.02 -12.04
C GLU A 23 -20.62 17.91 -11.00
N ASP A 24 -19.52 17.37 -10.44
CA ASP A 24 -19.58 16.38 -9.35
C ASP A 24 -20.08 16.99 -8.04
N VAL A 25 -19.92 18.31 -7.86
CA VAL A 25 -20.27 19.01 -6.61
C VAL A 25 -21.60 19.75 -6.73
N LEU A 26 -21.80 20.43 -7.86
CA LEU A 26 -22.91 21.37 -8.06
C LEU A 26 -23.77 21.02 -9.28
N GLY A 27 -23.66 19.80 -9.82
CA GLY A 27 -24.41 19.35 -10.99
C GLY A 27 -25.92 19.54 -10.86
N GLU A 28 -26.51 20.30 -11.79
CA GLU A 28 -27.95 20.51 -11.87
C GLU A 28 -28.63 19.42 -12.74
N PRO A 29 -29.78 18.86 -12.30
CA PRO A 29 -30.55 17.93 -13.11
C PRO A 29 -31.35 18.65 -14.21
N ASP A 30 -31.66 17.95 -15.31
CA ASP A 30 -32.35 18.56 -16.47
C ASP A 30 -33.73 19.18 -16.15
N SER A 31 -34.37 18.72 -15.07
CA SER A 31 -35.68 19.24 -14.62
C SER A 31 -35.61 20.62 -13.98
N VAL A 32 -34.45 21.04 -13.44
CA VAL A 32 -34.28 22.31 -12.73
C VAL A 32 -32.92 22.90 -13.08
N ARG A 33 -32.92 23.90 -13.98
CA ARG A 33 -31.72 24.59 -14.42
C ARG A 33 -31.71 26.04 -13.96
N SER A 34 -30.59 26.47 -13.38
CA SER A 34 -30.30 27.88 -13.17
C SER A 34 -30.03 28.58 -14.51
N SER A 35 -30.00 29.91 -14.49
CA SER A 35 -29.71 30.67 -15.70
C SER A 35 -28.26 30.47 -16.15
N ASP A 36 -28.03 30.42 -17.46
CA ASP A 36 -26.70 30.15 -18.04
C ASP A 36 -25.61 31.10 -17.52
N CYS A 37 -25.96 32.37 -17.28
CA CYS A 37 -25.05 33.36 -16.71
C CYS A 37 -24.55 32.95 -15.32
N VAL A 38 -25.47 32.50 -14.45
CA VAL A 38 -25.14 32.07 -13.09
C VAL A 38 -24.32 30.78 -13.15
N TRP A 39 -24.73 29.82 -13.99
CA TRP A 39 -24.03 28.55 -14.16
C TRP A 39 -22.57 28.73 -14.59
N ILE A 40 -22.32 29.54 -15.63
CA ILE A 40 -20.97 29.82 -16.15
C ILE A 40 -20.11 30.56 -15.12
N ASN A 41 -20.69 31.54 -14.42
CA ASN A 41 -19.93 32.30 -13.42
C ASN A 41 -19.59 31.44 -12.20
N SER A 42 -20.50 30.57 -11.77
CA SER A 42 -20.26 29.58 -10.71
C SER A 42 -19.13 28.62 -11.06
N TYR A 43 -19.13 28.08 -12.29
CA TYR A 43 -18.05 27.22 -12.79
C TYR A 43 -16.68 27.92 -12.73
N LYS A 44 -16.60 29.17 -13.21
CA LYS A 44 -15.37 29.95 -13.19
C LYS A 44 -14.89 30.26 -11.76
N CYS A 45 -15.80 30.68 -10.90
CA CYS A 45 -15.50 31.01 -9.51
C CYS A 45 -15.00 29.79 -8.74
N PHE A 46 -15.66 28.63 -8.91
CA PHE A 46 -15.24 27.37 -8.31
C PHE A 46 -13.85 26.95 -8.76
N THR A 47 -13.61 26.91 -10.07
CA THR A 47 -12.33 26.45 -10.64
C THR A 47 -11.18 27.36 -10.20
N LEU A 48 -11.35 28.68 -10.32
CA LEU A 48 -10.32 29.65 -9.95
C LEU A 48 -10.08 29.66 -8.44
N GLY A 49 -11.15 29.60 -7.63
CA GLY A 49 -11.06 29.59 -6.17
C GLY A 49 -10.28 28.38 -5.67
N LYS A 50 -10.62 27.18 -6.16
CA LYS A 50 -9.90 25.94 -5.83
C LYS A 50 -8.42 26.03 -6.20
N ASP A 51 -8.13 26.46 -7.42
CA ASP A 51 -6.74 26.52 -7.93
C ASP A 51 -5.90 27.57 -7.21
N CYS A 52 -6.49 28.73 -6.90
CA CYS A 52 -5.82 29.79 -6.16
C CYS A 52 -5.47 29.32 -4.75
N MET A 53 -6.46 28.76 -4.03
CA MET A 53 -6.27 28.30 -2.66
C MET A 53 -5.25 27.16 -2.59
N TYR A 54 -5.33 26.18 -3.51
CA TYR A 54 -4.34 25.10 -3.58
C TYR A 54 -2.92 25.63 -3.82
N LYS A 55 -2.74 26.56 -4.76
CA LYS A 55 -1.43 27.18 -5.04
C LYS A 55 -0.91 27.96 -3.83
N LEU A 56 -1.78 28.72 -3.14
CA LEU A 56 -1.42 29.47 -1.95
C LEU A 56 -0.94 28.54 -0.82
N LEU A 57 -1.71 27.49 -0.50
CA LEU A 57 -1.32 26.52 0.52
C LEU A 57 -0.01 25.80 0.15
N SER A 58 0.13 25.42 -1.12
CA SER A 58 1.35 24.78 -1.63
C SER A 58 2.56 25.70 -1.53
N ALA A 59 2.40 27.00 -1.79
CA ALA A 59 3.48 27.97 -1.68
C ALA A 59 3.89 28.21 -0.21
N LEU A 60 2.92 28.25 0.71
CA LEU A 60 3.18 28.50 2.13
C LEU A 60 3.78 27.28 2.85
N CYS A 61 3.29 26.08 2.56
CA CYS A 61 3.59 24.89 3.35
C CYS A 61 4.30 23.78 2.57
N GLY A 62 4.28 23.81 1.23
CA GLY A 62 4.70 22.67 0.40
C GLY A 62 6.15 22.27 0.60
N ILE A 63 7.08 23.23 0.65
CA ILE A 63 8.52 22.95 0.83
C ILE A 63 8.80 22.37 2.21
N CYS A 64 8.19 22.92 3.26
CA CYS A 64 8.36 22.43 4.63
C CYS A 64 7.86 20.99 4.79
N ILE A 65 6.69 20.69 4.21
CA ILE A 65 6.12 19.33 4.23
C ILE A 65 6.98 18.37 3.41
N ALA A 66 7.47 18.80 2.24
CA ALA A 66 8.37 17.98 1.41
C ALA A 66 9.67 17.63 2.16
N LEU A 67 10.26 18.59 2.88
CA LEU A 67 11.43 18.36 3.71
C LEU A 67 11.13 17.37 4.84
N TYR A 68 10.00 17.53 5.53
CA TYR A 68 9.57 16.62 6.60
C TYR A 68 9.49 15.17 6.11
N TRP A 69 8.79 14.91 5.00
CA TRP A 69 8.68 13.57 4.43
C TRP A 69 10.02 13.03 3.94
N GLY A 70 10.88 13.89 3.36
CA GLY A 70 12.25 13.50 2.98
C GLY A 70 13.07 13.00 4.16
N CYS A 71 13.03 13.72 5.29
CA CYS A 71 13.71 13.30 6.52
C CYS A 71 13.11 12.02 7.11
N GLU A 72 11.78 11.90 7.13
CA GLU A 72 11.09 10.71 7.64
C GLU A 72 11.53 9.45 6.87
N PHE A 73 11.48 9.49 5.54
CA PHE A 73 11.91 8.36 4.72
C PHE A 73 13.41 8.07 4.84
N ALA A 74 14.26 9.08 5.08
CA ALA A 74 15.67 8.87 5.36
C ALA A 74 15.88 8.11 6.69
N CYS A 75 15.14 8.48 7.74
CA CYS A 75 15.16 7.80 9.03
C CYS A 75 14.66 6.35 8.90
N VAL A 76 13.55 6.12 8.21
CA VAL A 76 13.02 4.78 7.94
C VAL A 76 14.04 3.92 7.19
N ALA A 77 14.65 4.45 6.14
CA ALA A 77 15.69 3.75 5.38
C ALA A 77 16.90 3.41 6.26
N PHE A 78 17.35 4.35 7.09
CA PHE A 78 18.43 4.12 8.05
C PHE A 78 18.08 2.99 9.02
N CYS A 79 16.94 3.06 9.70
CA CYS A 79 16.49 2.01 10.61
C CYS A 79 16.39 0.65 9.92
N HIS A 80 15.90 0.60 8.68
CA HIS A 80 15.77 -0.65 7.95
C HIS A 80 17.14 -1.28 7.62
N VAL A 81 18.10 -0.48 7.17
CA VAL A 81 19.45 -0.94 6.82
C VAL A 81 20.23 -1.36 8.07
N TRP A 82 20.23 -0.52 9.10
CA TRP A 82 21.13 -0.69 10.26
C TRP A 82 20.54 -1.52 11.40
N CYS A 83 19.21 -1.63 11.50
CA CYS A 83 18.56 -2.37 12.58
C CYS A 83 17.73 -3.55 12.06
N CYS A 84 16.81 -3.33 11.12
CA CYS A 84 15.90 -4.39 10.67
C CYS A 84 16.61 -5.49 9.89
N THR A 85 17.50 -5.12 8.96
CA THR A 85 18.25 -6.09 8.14
C THR A 85 19.14 -7.01 9.00
N PRO A 86 19.98 -6.52 9.92
CA PRO A 86 20.72 -7.43 10.81
C PRO A 86 19.80 -8.16 11.79
N GLY A 87 18.74 -7.51 12.30
CA GLY A 87 17.76 -8.15 13.18
C GLY A 87 17.09 -9.36 12.53
N THR A 88 16.63 -9.22 11.28
CA THR A 88 16.03 -10.33 10.52
C THR A 88 17.03 -11.46 10.26
N ARG A 89 18.32 -11.15 10.06
CA ARG A 89 19.38 -12.17 9.97
C ARG A 89 19.58 -12.91 11.29
N CYS A 90 19.64 -12.19 12.42
CA CYS A 90 19.71 -12.81 13.75
C CYS A 90 18.50 -13.70 14.04
N CYS A 91 17.29 -13.24 13.73
CA CYS A 91 16.07 -14.04 13.87
C CYS A 91 16.12 -15.30 13.01
N SER A 92 16.56 -15.19 11.76
CA SER A 92 16.68 -16.33 10.84
C SER A 92 17.67 -17.39 11.36
N LEU A 93 18.79 -16.97 11.95
CA LEU A 93 19.75 -17.89 12.56
C LEU A 93 19.14 -18.66 13.74
N ASN A 94 18.43 -17.96 14.62
CA ASN A 94 17.75 -18.58 15.76
C ASN A 94 16.64 -19.53 15.32
N LEU A 95 15.79 -19.09 14.38
CA LEU A 95 14.74 -19.93 13.80
C LEU A 95 15.32 -21.16 13.09
N GLY A 96 16.49 -21.04 12.44
CA GLY A 96 17.18 -22.19 11.84
C GLY A 96 17.58 -23.26 12.86
N ILE A 97 17.89 -22.89 14.10
CA ILE A 97 18.15 -23.84 15.19
C ILE A 97 16.84 -24.49 15.63
N VAL A 98 15.79 -23.69 15.86
CA VAL A 98 14.45 -24.18 16.21
C VAL A 98 13.93 -25.15 15.16
N GLN A 99 14.11 -24.84 13.87
CA GLN A 99 13.70 -25.69 12.76
C GLN A 99 14.43 -27.04 12.78
N LYS A 100 15.72 -27.08 13.13
CA LYS A 100 16.46 -28.35 13.28
C LYS A 100 15.92 -29.16 14.45
N CYS A 101 15.71 -28.55 15.61
CA CYS A 101 15.12 -29.22 16.76
C CYS A 101 13.73 -29.79 16.45
N TRP A 102 12.89 -28.98 15.76
CA TRP A 102 11.58 -29.39 15.30
C TRP A 102 11.66 -30.56 14.32
N GLY A 103 12.57 -30.50 13.34
CA GLY A 103 12.82 -31.60 12.41
C GLY A 103 13.21 -32.90 13.13
N THR A 104 14.11 -32.82 14.12
CA THR A 104 14.48 -33.99 14.93
C THR A 104 13.27 -34.55 15.69
N TYR A 105 12.45 -33.70 16.29
CA TYR A 105 11.22 -34.11 16.97
C TYR A 105 10.27 -34.84 16.02
N LEU A 106 9.99 -34.27 14.84
CA LEU A 106 9.13 -34.89 13.84
C LEU A 106 9.66 -36.26 13.40
N ASN A 107 10.97 -36.37 13.14
CA ASN A 107 11.59 -37.63 12.70
C ASN A 107 11.59 -38.72 13.78
N CYS A 108 11.73 -38.35 15.05
CA CYS A 108 11.76 -39.32 16.14
C CYS A 108 10.38 -39.90 16.46
N PHE A 109 9.32 -39.08 16.37
CA PHE A 109 7.99 -39.46 16.84
C PHE A 109 6.97 -39.58 15.71
N LEU A 110 6.82 -38.54 14.91
CA LEU A 110 5.71 -38.45 13.96
C LEU A 110 5.96 -39.27 12.70
N VAL A 111 7.20 -39.31 12.19
CA VAL A 111 7.57 -40.16 11.04
C VAL A 111 7.29 -41.65 11.32
N PRO A 112 7.79 -42.27 12.40
CA PRO A 112 7.52 -43.69 12.65
C PRO A 112 6.04 -44.00 12.89
N ILE A 113 5.26 -43.08 13.49
CA ILE A 113 3.81 -43.25 13.64
C ILE A 113 3.13 -43.24 12.26
N CYS A 114 3.47 -42.27 11.40
CA CYS A 114 2.92 -42.19 10.05
C CYS A 114 3.29 -43.41 9.20
N GLU A 115 4.52 -43.92 9.31
CA GLU A 115 4.94 -45.16 8.67
C GLU A 115 4.16 -46.37 9.18
N ALA A 116 3.94 -46.48 10.49
CA ALA A 116 3.11 -47.55 11.04
C ALA A 116 1.66 -47.48 10.52
N CYS A 117 1.07 -46.28 10.47
CA CYS A 117 -0.26 -46.07 9.91
C CYS A 117 -0.34 -46.42 8.41
N SER A 118 0.66 -46.04 7.60
CA SER A 118 0.65 -46.31 6.15
C SER A 118 0.71 -47.80 5.82
N VAL A 119 1.39 -48.60 6.64
CA VAL A 119 1.38 -50.07 6.55
C VAL A 119 0.00 -50.64 6.89
N CYS A 120 -0.67 -50.10 7.92
CA CYS A 120 -2.04 -50.52 8.27
C CYS A 120 -3.03 -50.25 7.13
N PHE A 121 -2.95 -49.08 6.48
CA PHE A 121 -3.81 -48.76 5.34
C PHE A 121 -3.45 -49.57 4.09
N SER A 122 -2.18 -49.89 3.84
CA SER A 122 -1.78 -50.74 2.72
C SER A 122 -2.22 -52.20 2.87
N LYS A 123 -2.43 -52.65 4.11
CA LYS A 123 -2.97 -53.99 4.42
C LYS A 123 -4.49 -54.05 4.43
N ALA A 124 -5.19 -52.92 4.36
CA ALA A 124 -6.63 -52.93 4.14
C ALA A 124 -6.87 -53.32 2.67
N PRO A 125 -7.44 -54.50 2.37
CA PRO A 125 -7.75 -54.85 1.00
C PRO A 125 -8.72 -53.79 0.46
N PHE A 126 -8.37 -53.16 -0.66
CA PHE A 126 -9.34 -52.47 -1.49
C PHE A 126 -10.43 -53.49 -1.82
N MET A 127 -11.52 -53.44 -1.06
CA MET A 127 -12.75 -54.15 -1.34
C MET A 127 -13.34 -53.51 -2.60
N ASN A 128 -12.82 -53.95 -3.74
CA ASN A 128 -13.37 -53.69 -5.06
C ASN A 128 -14.75 -54.34 -5.09
N LYS A 129 -15.77 -53.52 -5.32
CA LYS A 129 -17.17 -53.87 -5.42
C LYS A 129 -17.53 -54.00 -6.89
#